data_AF-A0AAI8VA62-F1
#
_entry.id   AF-A0AAI8VA62-F1
#
_cell.length_a   1.000
_cell.length_b   1.000
_cell.length_c   1.000
_cell.angle_alpha   90.00
_cell.angle_beta   90.00
_cell.angle_gamma   90.00
#
_symmetry.space_group_name_H-M   'P 1'
#
loop_
_entity.id
_entity.type
_entity.pdbx_description
1 polymer ?
#
loop_
_entity_poly.entity_id
_entity_poly.type
_entity_poly.pdbx_seq_one_letter_code
_entity_poly.pdbx_strand_id
1 'polypeptide(L)'
;MAAQGKSATPRFADTSCMRCFRHAWNTHDWSSGEPVQVRCQFGQIGAGKCDHCRATKKSCNKPGKAMTGDWMNMAIMVNFAEFCLERTVDAAGDPVGDASGNALFNYPLAFRQKVCGLVFSLGEAFKESEKSNRAVQGGSGSPKSRTWLADRRKCLITMKPRRGPQASPQDISRWKLDVACRLLPDDEGQAPWALAVHSFKEEMYSAVVGAVGQKAADADWAAFPYLGGAGDD
;
A
#
# COMPACT_ATOMS: atom_id res chain seq x y z
N MET A 1 10.89 -9.97 31.79
CA MET A 1 10.21 -9.89 30.48
C MET A 1 9.63 -8.48 30.36
N ALA A 2 10.40 -7.54 29.81
CA ALA A 2 9.94 -6.16 29.65
C ALA A 2 9.25 -6.02 28.29
N ALA A 3 8.02 -5.54 28.29
CA ALA A 3 7.28 -5.22 27.08
C ALA A 3 7.99 -4.10 26.33
N GLN A 4 8.60 -4.42 25.18
CA GLN A 4 9.07 -3.41 24.22
C GLN A 4 7.83 -2.76 23.60
N GLY A 5 7.65 -1.47 23.89
CA GLY A 5 6.58 -0.67 23.31
C GLY A 5 6.75 -0.59 21.81
N LYS A 6 5.86 -1.25 21.06
CA LYS A 6 5.62 -0.96 19.66
C LYS A 6 5.22 0.52 19.57
N SER A 7 6.11 1.39 19.10
CA SER A 7 5.75 2.76 18.72
C SER A 7 5.03 2.72 17.38
N ALA A 8 3.78 2.25 17.40
CA ALA A 8 2.93 2.15 16.23
C ALA A 8 2.32 3.53 15.94
N THR A 9 3.07 4.39 15.27
CA THR A 9 2.40 5.38 14.41
C THR A 9 2.37 4.79 13.01
N PRO A 10 1.21 4.32 12.52
CA PRO A 10 1.09 3.82 11.16
C PRO A 10 1.65 4.86 10.20
N ARG A 11 2.70 4.51 9.46
CA ARG A 11 3.20 5.34 8.37
C ARG A 11 2.17 5.23 7.26
N PHE A 12 1.17 6.10 7.26
CA PHE A 12 0.14 6.13 6.24
C PHE A 12 0.77 6.02 4.85
N ALA A 13 0.27 5.08 4.04
CA ALA A 13 0.95 4.62 2.84
C ALA A 13 1.29 5.78 1.89
N ASP A 14 2.59 5.96 1.64
CA ASP A 14 3.09 6.81 0.56
C ASP A 14 2.65 6.17 -0.76
N THR A 15 1.52 6.65 -1.33
CA THR A 15 0.98 5.98 -2.52
C THR A 15 1.96 6.07 -3.68
N SER A 16 2.51 4.91 -4.05
CA SER A 16 3.41 4.82 -5.19
C SER A 16 2.67 5.03 -6.51
N CYS A 17 3.43 5.24 -7.60
CA CYS A 17 2.87 5.19 -8.94
C CYS A 17 2.80 3.75 -9.43
N MET A 18 1.85 3.43 -10.32
CA MET A 18 1.65 2.06 -10.83
C MET A 18 2.88 1.47 -11.51
N ARG A 19 3.78 2.32 -12.04
CA ARG A 19 5.03 1.84 -12.63
C ARG A 19 6.00 1.32 -11.56
N CYS A 20 6.19 2.09 -10.48
CA CYS A 20 7.05 1.68 -9.37
C CYS A 20 6.47 0.46 -8.65
N PHE A 21 5.15 0.44 -8.46
CA PHE A 21 4.45 -0.70 -7.92
C PHE A 21 4.71 -1.98 -8.73
N ARG A 22 4.38 -1.98 -10.04
CA ARG A 22 4.59 -3.14 -10.90
C ARG A 22 6.05 -3.56 -10.98
N HIS A 23 6.97 -2.60 -10.98
CA HIS A 23 8.39 -2.90 -10.96
C HIS A 23 8.77 -3.66 -9.68
N ALA A 24 8.45 -3.12 -8.51
CA ALA A 24 8.70 -3.78 -7.23
C ALA A 24 8.04 -5.17 -7.19
N TRP A 25 6.79 -5.26 -7.65
CA TRP A 25 6.04 -6.52 -7.68
C TRP A 25 6.72 -7.62 -8.51
N ASN A 26 7.20 -7.25 -9.70
CA ASN A 26 7.80 -8.19 -10.65
C ASN A 26 9.24 -8.57 -10.30
N THR A 27 9.94 -7.76 -9.50
CA THR A 27 11.35 -8.01 -9.14
C THR A 27 11.54 -8.51 -7.73
N HIS A 28 10.50 -8.50 -6.90
CA HIS A 28 10.59 -8.96 -5.52
C HIS A 28 10.61 -10.49 -5.45
N ASP A 29 11.50 -11.02 -4.62
CA ASP A 29 11.52 -12.45 -4.29
C ASP A 29 10.51 -12.74 -3.17
N TRP A 30 9.32 -13.16 -3.58
CA TRP A 30 8.22 -13.49 -2.67
C TRP A 30 8.50 -14.70 -1.77
N SER A 31 9.52 -15.51 -2.08
CA SER A 31 9.91 -16.66 -1.26
C SER A 31 10.83 -16.28 -0.10
N SER A 32 11.44 -15.09 -0.13
CA SER A 32 12.35 -14.59 0.91
C SER A 32 11.67 -14.31 2.26
N GLY A 33 10.35 -14.11 2.25
CA GLY A 33 9.60 -13.61 3.40
C GLY A 33 9.96 -12.18 3.80
N GLU A 34 10.65 -11.42 2.93
CA GLU A 34 10.91 -10.00 3.16
C GLU A 34 9.73 -9.14 2.69
N PRO A 35 9.51 -7.96 3.29
CA PRO A 35 8.50 -7.02 2.81
C PRO A 35 8.86 -6.47 1.42
N VAL A 36 7.85 -6.31 0.56
CA VAL A 36 8.01 -5.73 -0.77
C VAL A 36 8.31 -4.23 -0.68
N GLN A 37 9.51 -3.81 -1.11
CA GLN A 37 9.89 -2.39 -1.05
C GLN A 37 9.48 -1.61 -2.30
N VAL A 38 8.39 -0.85 -2.22
CA VAL A 38 7.97 0.03 -3.33
C VAL A 38 8.66 1.40 -3.25
N ARG A 39 9.84 1.52 -3.86
CA ARG A 39 10.64 2.76 -3.86
C ARG A 39 10.12 3.81 -4.84
N CYS A 40 9.04 4.51 -4.45
CA CYS A 40 8.45 5.59 -5.24
C CYS A 40 8.58 6.96 -4.54
N GLN A 41 9.80 7.49 -4.52
CA GLN A 41 10.13 8.77 -3.88
C GLN A 41 10.18 9.91 -4.89
N PHE A 42 9.93 11.14 -4.43
CA PHE A 42 10.00 12.35 -5.25
C PHE A 42 11.01 13.30 -4.63
N GLY A 43 12.10 13.59 -5.34
CA GLY A 43 13.16 14.46 -4.82
C GLY A 43 12.76 15.91 -4.48
N GLN A 44 11.56 16.39 -4.87
CA GLN A 44 11.04 17.70 -4.48
C GLN A 44 9.53 17.84 -4.70
N ILE A 45 8.93 18.78 -3.97
CA ILE A 45 7.54 19.22 -4.13
C ILE A 45 7.35 19.76 -5.56
N GLY A 46 6.34 19.27 -6.27
CA GLY A 46 6.03 19.71 -7.65
C GLY A 46 6.80 19.01 -8.78
N ALA A 47 7.70 18.06 -8.49
CA ALA A 47 8.40 17.33 -9.55
C ALA A 47 7.41 16.67 -10.53
N GLY A 48 7.71 16.57 -11.83
CA GLY A 48 6.80 15.86 -12.76
C GLY A 48 6.83 14.33 -12.61
N LYS A 49 7.86 13.76 -11.98
CA LYS A 49 8.15 12.32 -11.92
C LYS A 49 8.83 11.92 -10.61
N CYS A 50 8.65 10.67 -10.18
CA CYS A 50 9.40 10.06 -9.08
C CYS A 50 10.82 9.76 -9.52
N ASP A 51 11.72 9.56 -8.57
CA ASP A 51 13.15 9.40 -8.84
C ASP A 51 13.42 8.14 -9.65
N HIS A 52 12.71 7.04 -9.37
CA HIS A 52 12.75 5.83 -10.19
C HIS A 52 12.27 6.08 -11.64
N CYS A 53 11.12 6.74 -11.83
CA CYS A 53 10.63 7.05 -13.19
C CYS A 53 11.53 8.05 -13.91
N ARG A 54 12.15 8.98 -13.18
CA ARG A 54 13.13 9.94 -13.70
C ARG A 54 14.38 9.21 -14.19
N ALA A 55 14.96 8.34 -13.36
CA ALA A 55 16.14 7.55 -13.68
C ALA A 55 15.91 6.66 -14.91
N THR A 56 14.74 6.02 -15.00
CA THR A 56 14.36 5.19 -16.16
C THR A 56 13.86 5.98 -17.37
N LYS A 57 13.86 7.32 -17.31
CA LYS A 57 13.35 8.23 -18.35
C LYS A 57 11.88 7.97 -18.74
N LYS A 58 11.09 7.31 -17.90
CA LYS A 58 9.66 7.04 -18.13
C LYS A 58 8.77 8.05 -17.39
N SER A 59 7.47 8.08 -17.72
CA SER A 59 6.49 8.84 -16.94
C SER A 59 5.92 7.99 -15.81
N CYS A 60 5.64 8.63 -14.67
CA CYS A 60 4.85 7.99 -13.62
C CYS A 60 3.48 7.61 -14.17
N ASN A 61 3.02 6.42 -13.80
CA ASN A 61 1.68 5.96 -14.17
C ASN A 61 0.74 6.04 -12.99
N LYS A 62 -0.48 6.49 -13.25
CA LYS A 62 -1.56 6.55 -12.26
C LYS A 62 -2.25 5.19 -12.19
N PRO A 63 -3.04 4.90 -11.15
CA PRO A 63 -4.05 3.85 -11.21
C PRO A 63 -5.01 4.03 -12.40
N GLY A 64 -5.83 3.02 -12.70
CA GLY A 64 -6.93 3.13 -13.66
C GLY A 64 -7.85 4.29 -13.30
N LYS A 65 -8.61 4.82 -14.27
CA LYS A 65 -9.70 5.75 -13.94
C LYS A 65 -10.64 5.05 -12.95
N ALA A 66 -11.22 5.81 -12.02
CA ALA A 66 -12.10 5.26 -10.98
C ALA A 66 -11.47 4.24 -10.00
N MET A 67 -10.15 4.02 -9.99
CA MET A 67 -9.51 3.01 -9.12
C MET A 67 -8.56 3.59 -8.07
N THR A 68 -8.62 4.90 -7.82
CA THR A 68 -7.69 5.55 -6.90
C THR A 68 -7.95 5.12 -5.46
N GLY A 69 -9.21 4.96 -5.05
CA GLY A 69 -9.60 4.43 -3.75
C GLY A 69 -9.21 2.98 -3.56
N ASP A 70 -9.37 2.15 -4.60
CA ASP A 70 -8.93 0.74 -4.58
C ASP A 70 -7.41 0.62 -4.45
N TRP A 71 -6.68 1.46 -5.18
CA TRP A 71 -5.23 1.56 -5.06
C TRP A 71 -4.80 2.00 -3.65
N MET A 72 -5.54 2.89 -3.00
CA MET A 72 -5.28 3.28 -1.61
C MET A 72 -5.55 2.14 -0.63
N ASN A 73 -6.66 1.41 -0.80
CA ASN A 73 -6.94 0.21 0.00
C ASN A 73 -5.80 -0.80 -0.14
N MET A 74 -5.33 -1.04 -1.37
CA MET A 74 -4.17 -1.89 -1.62
C MET A 74 -2.94 -1.43 -0.85
N ALA A 75 -2.60 -0.14 -0.94
CA ALA A 75 -1.43 0.42 -0.28
C ALA A 75 -1.52 0.31 1.25
N ILE A 76 -2.72 0.46 1.83
CA ILE A 76 -2.96 0.27 3.27
C ILE A 76 -2.77 -1.19 3.68
N MET A 77 -3.31 -2.14 2.91
CA MET A 77 -3.16 -3.57 3.17
C MET A 77 -1.70 -4.02 3.08
N VAL A 78 -0.95 -3.53 2.09
CA VAL A 78 0.50 -3.78 1.99
C VAL A 78 1.23 -3.20 3.20
N ASN A 79 0.90 -1.99 3.64
CA ASN A 79 1.52 -1.38 4.82
C ASN A 79 1.26 -2.17 6.11
N PHE A 80 0.04 -2.70 6.27
CA PHE A 80 -0.26 -3.60 7.37
C PHE A 80 0.57 -4.88 7.32
N ALA A 81 0.71 -5.47 6.13
CA ALA A 81 1.60 -6.62 5.96
C ALA A 81 3.06 -6.27 6.29
N GLU A 82 3.56 -5.09 5.89
CA GLU A 82 4.89 -4.62 6.27
C GLU A 82 5.04 -4.46 7.79
N PHE A 83 4.02 -3.95 8.48
CA PHE A 83 3.97 -3.91 9.94
C PHE A 83 4.05 -5.30 10.56
N CYS A 84 3.35 -6.30 10.00
CA CYS A 84 3.48 -7.68 10.45
C CYS A 84 4.83 -8.32 10.10
N LEU A 85 5.54 -7.78 9.10
CA LEU A 85 6.88 -8.23 8.69
C LEU A 85 8.00 -7.39 9.30
N GLU A 86 7.69 -6.57 10.32
CA GLU A 86 8.64 -5.62 10.88
C GLU A 86 9.89 -6.34 11.44
N ARG A 87 11.05 -5.73 11.15
CA ARG A 87 12.34 -6.20 11.64
C ARG A 87 12.46 -5.90 13.12
N THR A 88 13.19 -6.74 13.84
CA THR A 88 13.59 -6.43 15.20
C THR A 88 14.53 -5.22 15.16
N VAL A 89 14.26 -4.20 15.96
CA VAL A 89 15.09 -3.00 16.09
C VAL A 89 15.63 -2.87 17.51
N ASP A 90 16.81 -2.28 17.66
CA ASP A 90 17.39 -1.99 18.97
C ASP A 90 16.78 -0.72 19.60
N ALA A 91 17.36 -0.27 20.73
CA ALA A 91 16.90 0.93 21.43
C ALA A 91 17.10 2.24 20.61
N ALA A 92 17.99 2.24 19.62
CA ALA A 92 18.21 3.36 18.71
C ALA A 92 17.26 3.32 17.49
N GLY A 93 16.53 2.20 17.30
CA GLY A 93 15.68 1.97 16.14
C GLY A 93 16.43 1.36 14.95
N ASP A 94 17.66 0.89 15.16
CA ASP A 94 18.47 0.26 14.13
C ASP A 94 18.13 -1.24 14.02
N PRO A 95 18.05 -1.83 12.80
CA PRO A 95 17.75 -3.24 12.63
C PRO A 95 18.79 -4.12 13.33
N VAL A 96 18.33 -5.05 14.17
CA VAL A 96 19.19 -6.02 14.84
C VAL A 96 19.54 -7.14 13.86
N GLY A 97 20.83 -7.43 13.73
CA GLY A 97 21.33 -8.58 12.98
C GLY A 97 21.42 -9.85 13.83
N ASP A 98 21.28 -11.02 13.22
CA ASP A 98 21.70 -12.29 13.81
C ASP A 98 23.24 -12.40 13.81
N ALA A 99 23.76 -13.51 14.35
CA ALA A 99 25.20 -13.76 14.39
C ALA A 99 25.87 -13.83 13.00
N SER A 100 25.10 -13.96 11.93
CA SER A 100 25.56 -13.98 10.53
C SER A 100 25.38 -12.63 9.84
N GLY A 101 24.88 -11.60 10.54
CA GLY A 101 24.61 -10.28 9.99
C GLY A 101 23.29 -10.18 9.20
N ASN A 102 22.43 -11.20 9.25
CA ASN A 102 21.11 -11.12 8.61
C ASN A 102 20.14 -10.37 9.51
N ALA A 103 19.21 -9.62 8.92
CA ALA A 103 18.18 -8.94 9.69
C ALA A 103 17.33 -9.94 10.50
N LEU A 104 17.18 -9.70 11.81
CA LEU A 104 16.24 -10.41 12.65
C LEU A 104 14.83 -9.89 12.39
N PHE A 105 13.89 -10.82 12.33
CA PHE A 105 12.47 -10.54 12.16
C PHE A 105 11.71 -10.99 13.39
N ASN A 106 10.62 -10.28 13.69
CA ASN A 106 9.77 -10.60 14.84
C ASN A 106 9.03 -11.94 14.69
N TYR A 107 8.91 -12.47 13.47
CA TYR A 107 8.19 -13.70 13.16
C TYR A 107 9.03 -14.73 12.38
N PRO A 108 8.74 -16.04 12.55
CA PRO A 108 9.40 -17.11 11.80
C PRO A 108 9.22 -16.98 10.28
N LEU A 109 10.17 -17.54 9.52
CA LEU A 109 10.15 -17.51 8.05
C LEU A 109 8.83 -18.02 7.45
N ALA A 110 8.27 -19.11 7.97
CA ALA A 110 7.03 -19.68 7.45
C ALA A 110 5.83 -18.70 7.53
N PHE A 111 5.72 -17.97 8.65
CA PHE A 111 4.71 -16.92 8.79
C PHE A 111 4.96 -15.79 7.79
N ARG A 112 6.22 -15.35 7.68
CA ARG A 112 6.59 -14.27 6.76
C ARG A 112 6.31 -14.61 5.30
N GLN A 113 6.67 -15.82 4.88
CA GLN A 113 6.36 -16.34 3.54
C GLN A 113 4.86 -16.40 3.29
N LYS A 114 4.06 -16.81 4.29
CA LYS A 114 2.60 -16.78 4.19
C LYS A 114 2.10 -15.35 3.95
N VAL A 115 2.53 -14.37 4.75
CA VAL A 115 2.16 -12.96 4.59
C VAL A 115 2.59 -12.43 3.22
N CYS A 116 3.82 -12.70 2.77
CA CYS A 116 4.29 -12.31 1.44
C CYS A 116 3.44 -12.94 0.33
N GLY A 117 3.04 -14.20 0.46
CA GLY A 117 2.13 -14.86 -0.48
C GLY A 117 0.75 -14.20 -0.55
N LEU A 118 0.18 -13.82 0.59
CA LEU A 118 -1.09 -13.08 0.65
C LEU A 118 -0.97 -11.71 -0.03
N VAL A 119 0.11 -10.99 0.27
CA VAL A 119 0.41 -9.70 -0.38
C VAL A 119 0.51 -9.89 -1.89
N PHE A 120 1.30 -10.86 -2.36
CA PHE A 120 1.48 -11.15 -3.79
C PHE A 120 0.14 -11.37 -4.51
N SER A 121 -0.69 -12.27 -3.97
CA SER A 121 -2.01 -12.59 -4.52
C SER A 121 -2.92 -11.36 -4.61
N LEU A 122 -2.94 -10.53 -3.56
CA LEU A 122 -3.69 -9.27 -3.55
C LEU A 122 -3.26 -8.33 -4.69
N GLY A 123 -1.96 -8.19 -4.93
CA GLY A 123 -1.48 -7.29 -5.99
C GLY A 123 -1.60 -7.85 -7.39
N GLU A 124 -1.54 -9.17 -7.59
CA GLU A 124 -1.88 -9.77 -8.89
C GLU A 124 -3.37 -9.56 -9.21
N ALA A 125 -4.26 -9.74 -8.24
CA ALA A 125 -5.67 -9.43 -8.40
C ALA A 125 -5.90 -7.93 -8.72
N PHE A 126 -5.24 -7.02 -8.00
CA PHE A 126 -5.32 -5.58 -8.30
C PHE A 126 -4.81 -5.27 -9.72
N LYS A 127 -3.70 -5.87 -10.13
CA LYS A 127 -3.08 -5.67 -11.45
C LYS A 127 -4.02 -6.13 -12.58
N GLU A 128 -4.65 -7.30 -12.45
CA GLU A 128 -5.59 -7.77 -13.46
C GLU A 128 -6.88 -6.94 -13.45
N SER A 129 -7.43 -6.60 -12.28
CA SER A 129 -8.56 -5.68 -12.17
C SER A 129 -8.28 -4.33 -12.87
N GLU A 130 -7.10 -3.75 -12.63
CA GLU A 130 -6.71 -2.49 -13.23
C GLU A 130 -6.50 -2.56 -14.74
N LYS A 131 -6.00 -3.69 -15.23
CA LYS A 131 -5.84 -3.96 -16.66
C LYS A 131 -7.19 -4.10 -17.34
N SER A 132 -8.14 -4.83 -16.74
CA SER A 132 -9.48 -5.02 -17.32
C SER A 132 -10.28 -3.71 -17.36
N ASN A 133 -10.29 -2.94 -16.27
CA ASN A 133 -10.91 -1.60 -16.25
C ASN A 133 -10.30 -0.67 -17.31
N ARG A 134 -8.96 -0.69 -17.50
CA ARG A 134 -8.31 0.11 -18.55
C ARG A 134 -8.72 -0.28 -19.96
N ALA A 135 -8.97 -1.57 -20.21
CA ALA A 135 -9.38 -2.07 -21.51
C ALA A 135 -10.76 -1.50 -21.89
N VAL A 136 -11.70 -1.46 -20.95
CA VAL A 136 -13.05 -0.92 -21.16
C VAL A 136 -13.05 0.59 -21.34
N GLN A 137 -12.24 1.32 -20.56
CA GLN A 137 -12.20 2.78 -20.58
C GLN A 137 -11.45 3.38 -21.79
N GLY A 138 -11.05 2.56 -22.77
CA GLY A 138 -10.43 3.00 -24.03
C GLY A 138 -9.10 3.77 -23.87
N GLY A 139 -8.44 3.63 -22.71
CA GLY A 139 -7.37 4.52 -22.28
C GLY A 139 -6.13 3.79 -21.78
N SER A 140 -5.27 3.34 -22.69
CA SER A 140 -3.89 2.95 -22.35
C SER A 140 -3.00 4.17 -22.05
N GLY A 141 -3.42 5.36 -22.50
CA GLY A 141 -2.77 6.64 -22.24
C GLY A 141 -3.43 7.38 -21.08
N SER A 142 -2.71 7.54 -19.97
CA SER A 142 -3.10 8.54 -18.96
C SER A 142 -3.07 9.94 -19.61
N PRO A 143 -4.05 10.82 -19.36
CA PRO A 143 -3.90 12.23 -19.69
C PRO A 143 -2.59 12.72 -19.06
N LYS A 144 -1.69 13.31 -19.87
CA LYS A 144 -0.39 13.87 -19.47
C LYS A 144 -0.53 15.12 -18.58
N SER A 145 -1.53 15.16 -17.71
CA SER A 145 -1.76 16.26 -16.78
C SER A 145 -0.67 16.25 -15.71
N ARG A 146 0.35 17.10 -15.90
CA ARG A 146 1.31 17.48 -14.84
C ARG A 146 0.57 17.97 -13.60
N THR A 147 -0.60 18.59 -13.78
CA THR A 147 -1.49 19.12 -12.75
C THR A 147 -1.91 18.04 -11.77
N TRP A 148 -2.39 16.88 -12.23
CA TRP A 148 -2.79 15.80 -11.31
C TRP A 148 -1.64 15.25 -10.48
N LEU A 149 -0.42 15.14 -11.04
CA LEU A 149 0.74 14.66 -10.27
C LEU A 149 1.19 15.68 -9.22
N ALA A 150 1.00 16.98 -9.48
CA ALA A 150 1.22 18.04 -8.51
C ALA A 150 0.12 18.06 -7.43
N ASP A 151 -1.15 17.95 -7.83
CA ASP A 151 -2.31 18.00 -6.93
C ASP A 151 -2.37 16.76 -6.02
N ARG A 152 -2.16 15.56 -6.57
CA ARG A 152 -2.04 14.33 -5.78
C ARG A 152 -0.92 14.47 -4.74
N ARG A 153 0.23 15.03 -5.10
CA ARG A 153 1.38 15.17 -4.18
C ARG A 153 1.22 16.22 -3.09
N LYS A 154 0.44 17.29 -3.33
CA LYS A 154 0.02 18.20 -2.25
C LYS A 154 -0.75 17.44 -1.16
N CYS A 155 -1.41 16.34 -1.53
CA CYS A 155 -2.24 15.54 -0.63
C CYS A 155 -1.58 14.24 -0.12
N LEU A 156 -0.51 13.75 -0.76
CA LEU A 156 0.16 12.48 -0.39
C LEU A 156 1.20 12.60 0.71
N ILE A 157 1.70 13.81 1.02
CA ILE A 157 2.76 13.98 2.03
C ILE A 157 2.26 13.75 3.47
N THR A 158 0.95 13.60 3.68
CA THR A 158 0.39 13.13 4.96
C THR A 158 -1.08 12.75 4.74
N MET A 159 -1.53 11.56 5.15
CA MET A 159 -2.96 11.29 5.36
C MET A 159 -3.56 12.06 6.56
N LYS A 160 -2.81 13.00 7.13
CA LYS A 160 -3.40 14.19 7.74
C LYS A 160 -3.51 15.23 6.63
N PRO A 161 -4.71 15.77 6.30
CA PRO A 161 -4.80 16.88 5.35
C PRO A 161 -3.83 17.94 5.83
N ARG A 162 -2.71 18.09 5.11
CA ARG A 162 -1.71 19.07 5.51
C ARG A 162 -2.42 20.39 5.24
N ARG A 163 -2.82 21.07 6.32
CA ARG A 163 -3.08 22.51 6.35
C ARG A 163 -1.78 23.25 6.03
N GLY A 164 -1.13 22.89 4.93
CA GLY A 164 -0.08 23.71 4.35
C GLY A 164 -0.75 24.98 3.85
N PRO A 165 -0.09 26.14 3.93
CA PRO A 165 -0.66 27.45 3.59
C PRO A 165 -1.06 27.63 2.09
N GLN A 166 -1.17 26.55 1.30
CA GLN A 166 -1.32 26.59 -0.16
C GLN A 166 -2.32 25.59 -0.77
N ALA A 167 -2.93 24.68 -0.01
CA ALA A 167 -3.99 23.81 -0.56
C ALA A 167 -5.32 24.57 -0.52
N SER A 168 -5.92 24.84 -1.68
CA SER A 168 -7.23 25.48 -1.70
C SER A 168 -8.30 24.49 -1.18
N PRO A 169 -9.41 24.97 -0.59
CA PRO A 169 -10.54 24.10 -0.24
C PRO A 169 -11.03 23.24 -1.42
N GLN A 170 -10.91 23.75 -2.65
CA GLN A 170 -11.27 23.04 -3.88
C GLN A 170 -10.32 21.87 -4.16
N ASP A 171 -9.02 22.02 -3.88
CA ASP A 171 -8.04 20.93 -3.99
C ASP A 171 -8.35 19.80 -2.99
N ILE A 172 -8.75 20.17 -1.76
CA ILE A 172 -9.15 19.20 -0.72
C ILE A 172 -10.42 18.46 -1.13
N SER A 173 -11.43 19.17 -1.62
CA SER A 173 -12.68 18.54 -2.09
C SER A 173 -12.43 17.62 -3.30
N ARG A 174 -11.61 18.04 -4.26
CA ARG A 174 -11.23 17.21 -5.40
C ARG A 174 -10.46 15.97 -4.96
N TRP A 175 -9.56 16.08 -3.97
CA TRP A 175 -8.89 14.92 -3.40
C TRP A 175 -9.87 13.96 -2.72
N LYS A 176 -10.81 14.46 -1.91
CA LYS A 176 -11.83 13.59 -1.29
C LYS A 176 -12.62 12.83 -2.33
N LEU A 177 -12.98 13.48 -3.45
CA LEU A 177 -13.63 12.83 -4.58
C LEU A 177 -12.72 11.80 -5.26
N ASP A 178 -11.45 12.13 -5.51
CA ASP A 178 -10.48 11.22 -6.12
C ASP A 178 -10.19 9.99 -5.22
N VAL A 179 -10.15 10.14 -3.90
CA VAL A 179 -9.99 9.01 -2.96
C VAL A 179 -11.26 8.17 -2.85
N ALA A 180 -12.42 8.78 -3.04
CA ALA A 180 -13.70 8.08 -3.10
C ALA A 180 -13.91 7.33 -4.42
N CYS A 181 -13.10 7.57 -5.45
CA CYS A 181 -13.18 6.87 -6.72
C CYS A 181 -12.79 5.39 -6.57
N ARG A 182 -13.79 4.51 -6.62
CA ARG A 182 -13.66 3.05 -6.54
C ARG A 182 -14.36 2.40 -7.73
N LEU A 183 -14.01 1.15 -7.99
CA LEU A 183 -14.80 0.28 -8.85
C LEU A 183 -16.17 0.01 -8.23
N LEU A 184 -17.22 0.10 -9.06
CA LEU A 184 -18.59 -0.24 -8.72
C LEU A 184 -18.92 -1.69 -9.09
N PRO A 185 -19.99 -2.31 -8.55
CA PRO A 185 -20.31 -3.72 -8.79
C PRO A 185 -20.35 -4.15 -10.27
N ASP A 186 -20.78 -3.25 -11.16
CA ASP A 186 -20.86 -3.51 -12.61
C ASP A 186 -19.58 -3.13 -13.38
N ASP A 187 -18.57 -2.59 -12.70
CA ASP A 187 -17.30 -2.24 -13.34
C ASP A 187 -16.45 -3.50 -13.58
N GLU A 188 -15.86 -3.54 -14.77
CA GLU A 188 -14.97 -4.63 -15.16
C GLU A 188 -13.76 -4.73 -14.21
N GLY A 189 -13.56 -5.91 -13.64
CA GLY A 189 -12.51 -6.18 -12.67
C GLY A 189 -12.91 -5.90 -11.21
N GLN A 190 -14.13 -5.42 -10.92
CA GLN A 190 -14.57 -5.19 -9.54
C GLN A 190 -14.70 -6.50 -8.77
N ALA A 191 -15.44 -7.47 -9.30
CA ALA A 191 -15.71 -8.74 -8.62
C ALA A 191 -14.41 -9.48 -8.20
N PRO A 192 -13.41 -9.70 -9.08
CA PRO A 192 -12.16 -10.34 -8.67
C PRO A 192 -11.35 -9.51 -7.68
N TRP A 193 -11.42 -8.18 -7.74
CA TRP A 193 -10.77 -7.31 -6.77
C TRP A 193 -11.42 -7.42 -5.38
N ALA A 194 -12.75 -7.31 -5.29
CA ALA A 194 -13.49 -7.41 -4.04
C ALA A 194 -13.25 -8.76 -3.34
N LEU A 195 -13.27 -9.85 -4.11
CA LEU A 195 -12.95 -11.19 -3.61
C LEU A 195 -11.53 -11.25 -3.03
N ALA A 196 -10.54 -10.72 -3.75
CA ALA A 196 -9.15 -10.71 -3.27
C ALA A 196 -8.97 -9.88 -1.99
N VAL A 197 -9.67 -8.74 -1.87
CA VAL A 197 -9.66 -7.94 -0.64
C VAL A 197 -10.25 -8.73 0.53
N HIS A 198 -11.38 -9.40 0.31
CA HIS A 198 -12.03 -10.22 1.33
C HIS A 198 -11.13 -11.36 1.79
N SER A 199 -10.62 -12.18 0.86
CA SER A 199 -9.71 -13.28 1.15
C SER A 199 -8.44 -12.80 1.85
N PHE A 200 -7.84 -11.70 1.41
CA PHE A 200 -6.68 -11.12 2.08
C PHE A 200 -7.00 -10.80 3.55
N LYS A 201 -8.11 -10.11 3.83
CA LYS A 201 -8.48 -9.73 5.20
C LYS A 201 -8.65 -10.96 6.09
N GLU A 202 -9.41 -11.96 5.64
CA GLU A 202 -9.66 -13.18 6.42
C GLU A 202 -8.39 -13.99 6.66
N GLU A 203 -7.62 -14.26 5.59
CA GLU A 203 -6.43 -15.10 5.68
C GLU A 203 -5.30 -14.42 6.45
N MET A 204 -5.14 -13.11 6.28
CA MET A 204 -4.16 -12.32 7.02
C MET A 204 -4.53 -12.27 8.51
N TYR A 205 -5.81 -12.05 8.82
CA TYR A 205 -6.28 -12.07 10.22
C TYR A 205 -6.03 -13.44 10.85
N SER A 206 -6.43 -14.52 10.17
CA SER A 206 -6.18 -15.89 10.63
C SER A 206 -4.70 -16.18 10.84
N ALA A 207 -3.83 -15.72 9.94
CA ALA A 207 -2.38 -15.87 10.09
C ALA A 207 -1.86 -15.13 11.33
N VAL A 208 -2.29 -13.89 11.55
CA VAL A 208 -1.88 -13.07 12.70
C VAL A 208 -2.39 -13.68 14.00
N VAL A 209 -3.66 -14.12 14.06
CA VAL A 209 -4.21 -14.84 15.22
C VAL A 209 -3.39 -16.08 15.55
N GLY A 210 -3.00 -16.86 14.55
CA GLY A 210 -2.13 -18.03 14.73
C GLY A 210 -0.73 -17.69 15.27
N ALA A 211 -0.23 -16.48 15.00
CA ALA A 211 1.12 -16.06 15.39
C ALA A 211 1.18 -15.37 16.76
N VAL A 212 0.21 -14.50 17.09
CA VAL A 212 0.23 -13.69 18.33
C VAL A 212 -0.93 -13.96 19.27
N GLY A 213 -1.87 -14.82 18.88
CA GLY A 213 -3.11 -15.07 19.60
C GLY A 213 -4.18 -14.00 19.36
N GLN A 214 -5.43 -14.40 19.60
CA GLN A 214 -6.64 -13.62 19.31
C GLN A 214 -6.59 -12.17 19.82
N LYS A 215 -6.33 -11.99 21.12
CA LYS A 215 -6.39 -10.66 21.76
C LYS A 215 -5.39 -9.66 21.17
N ALA A 216 -4.18 -10.12 20.83
CA ALA A 216 -3.16 -9.27 20.23
C ALA A 216 -3.49 -8.97 18.77
N ALA A 217 -4.00 -9.95 18.02
CA ALA A 217 -4.47 -9.77 16.66
C ALA A 217 -5.60 -8.74 16.59
N ASP A 218 -6.58 -8.79 17.49
CA ASP A 218 -7.68 -7.83 17.56
C ASP A 218 -7.18 -6.39 17.81
N ALA A 219 -6.20 -6.23 18.69
CA ALA A 219 -5.59 -4.93 18.97
C ALA A 219 -4.81 -4.40 17.76
N ASP A 220 -4.01 -5.25 17.10
CA ASP A 220 -3.28 -4.88 15.89
C ASP A 220 -4.26 -4.56 14.74
N TRP A 221 -5.37 -5.29 14.60
CA TRP A 221 -6.40 -5.03 13.57
C TRP A 221 -7.15 -3.72 13.82
N ALA A 222 -7.50 -3.43 15.07
CA ALA A 222 -8.17 -2.18 15.46
C ALA A 222 -7.28 -0.94 15.24
N ALA A 223 -5.96 -1.09 15.33
CA ALA A 223 -5.01 -0.03 15.02
C ALA A 223 -4.98 0.35 13.52
N PHE A 224 -5.53 -0.50 12.65
CA PHE A 224 -5.66 -0.28 11.21
C PHE A 224 -7.14 -0.22 10.81
N PRO A 225 -7.86 0.89 11.09
CA PRO A 225 -9.33 0.97 10.99
C PRO A 225 -9.90 0.66 9.59
N TYR A 226 -9.11 0.78 8.52
CA TYR A 226 -9.49 0.39 7.16
C TYR A 226 -9.59 -1.13 6.93
N LEU A 227 -9.04 -1.94 7.84
CA LEU A 227 -9.13 -3.41 7.81
C LEU A 227 -10.34 -3.93 8.60
N GLY A 228 -10.76 -3.22 9.64
CA GLY A 228 -11.85 -3.62 10.55
C GLY A 228 -13.22 -3.00 10.24
N GLY A 229 -13.34 -2.15 9.21
CA GLY A 229 -14.61 -1.55 8.82
C GLY A 229 -15.54 -2.55 8.14
N ALA A 230 -16.58 -2.98 8.85
CA ALA A 230 -17.81 -3.58 8.31
C ALA A 230 -18.71 -2.50 7.66
N GLY A 231 -18.13 -1.62 6.85
CA GLY A 231 -18.84 -0.48 6.29
C GLY A 231 -18.21 -0.06 4.97
N ASP A 232 -18.64 -0.70 3.91
CA ASP A 232 -18.73 -0.19 2.54
C ASP A 232 -19.57 -1.23 1.74
N ASP A 233 -20.76 -1.55 2.27
CA ASP A 233 -21.91 -1.99 1.45
C ASP A 233 -22.61 -0.73 0.90
#